data_AF-A0A7X9R5E6-F1
#
_entry.id   AF-A0A7X9R5E6-F1
#
_cell.length_a   1.000
_cell.length_b   1.000
_cell.length_c   1.000
_cell.angle_alpha   90.00
_cell.angle_beta   90.00
_cell.angle_gamma   90.00
#
_symmetry.space_group_name_H-M   'P 1'
#
loop_
_entity.id
_entity.type
_entity.pdbx_description
1 polymer ?
#
loop_
_entity_poly.entity_id
_entity_poly.type
_entity_poly.pdbx_seq_one_letter_code
_entity_poly.pdbx_strand_id
1 'polypeptide(L)' 'MIDNFDDIILDYEISLLRLTDTELVCSYNHYLLEIKADRLSIKSMSMERLHLQVDKLLHFKLTRKESS' A
#
# COMPACT_ATOMS: atom_id res chain seq x y z
N MET A 1 -2.11 -21.12 -2.95
CA MET A 1 -0.71 -20.68 -2.85
C MET A 1 -0.81 -19.18 -2.66
N ILE A 2 -0.49 -18.65 -1.48
CA ILE A 2 -0.47 -17.18 -1.31
C ILE A 2 0.76 -16.73 -2.07
N ASP A 3 0.57 -16.02 -3.18
CA ASP A 3 1.67 -15.36 -3.86
C ASP A 3 2.38 -14.48 -2.82
N ASN A 4 3.65 -14.79 -2.55
CA ASN A 4 4.47 -13.93 -1.71
C ASN A 4 4.66 -12.63 -2.48
N PHE A 5 3.85 -11.63 -2.16
CA PHE A 5 4.06 -10.26 -2.60
C PHE A 5 5.29 -9.74 -1.87
N ASP A 6 6.47 -9.90 -2.46
CA ASP A 6 7.73 -9.38 -1.89
C ASP A 6 7.83 -7.85 -2.05
N ASP A 7 7.04 -7.29 -2.96
CA ASP A 7 7.07 -5.88 -3.35
C ASP A 7 5.66 -5.33 -3.60
N ILE A 8 5.43 -4.11 -3.15
CA ILE A 8 4.24 -3.29 -3.47
C ILE A 8 4.73 -2.03 -4.15
N ILE A 9 4.26 -1.81 -5.37
CA ILE A 9 4.54 -0.62 -6.16
C ILE A 9 3.23 0.15 -6.29
N LEU A 10 3.19 1.35 -5.72
CA LEU A 10 2.08 2.28 -5.86
C LEU A 10 2.49 3.38 -6.82
N ASP A 11 1.82 3.41 -7.97
CA ASP A 11 2.01 4.43 -9.00
C ASP A 11 0.77 5.34 -9.06
N TYR A 12 0.98 6.59 -9.50
CA TYR A 12 -0.05 7.59 -9.84
C TYR A 12 -0.99 8.03 -8.70
N GLU A 13 -1.16 9.35 -8.56
CA GLU A 13 -2.24 10.03 -7.80
C GLU A 13 -2.65 9.38 -6.45
N ILE A 14 -1.69 8.84 -5.71
CA ILE A 14 -1.95 8.35 -4.35
C ILE A 14 -1.85 9.50 -3.37
N SER A 15 -2.81 9.55 -2.45
CA SER A 15 -2.67 10.31 -1.21
C SER A 15 -2.27 9.34 -0.11
N LEU A 16 -1.02 9.42 0.34
CA LEU A 16 -0.54 8.61 1.47
C LEU A 16 -1.22 9.12 2.75
N LEU A 17 -2.03 8.27 3.39
CA LEU A 17 -2.73 8.62 4.64
C LEU A 17 -1.95 8.15 5.87
N ARG A 18 -1.33 6.97 5.78
CA ARG A 18 -0.47 6.39 6.81
C ARG A 18 0.58 5.50 6.19
N LEU A 19 1.81 5.60 6.68
CA LEU A 19 2.87 4.64 6.39
C LEU A 19 3.69 4.42 7.66
N THR A 20 3.72 3.18 8.14
CA THR A 20 4.58 2.71 9.22
C THR A 20 5.43 1.54 8.72
N ASP A 21 6.22 0.96 9.62
CA ASP A 21 6.97 -0.26 9.41
C ASP A 21 6.09 -1.52 9.26
N THR A 22 4.77 -1.43 9.47
CA THR A 22 3.86 -2.60 9.50
C THR A 22 2.54 -2.35 8.77
N GLU A 23 2.20 -1.08 8.50
CA GLU A 23 0.92 -0.68 7.93
C GLU A 23 1.11 0.40 6.85
N LEU A 24 0.39 0.26 5.75
CA LEU A 24 0.23 1.27 4.72
C LEU A 24 -1.27 1.51 4.51
N VAL A 25 -1.67 2.78 4.59
CA VAL A 25 -3.01 3.22 4.20
C VAL A 25 -2.85 4.36 3.21
N CYS A 26 -3.39 4.18 2.00
CA CYS A 26 -3.39 5.22 0.98
C CYS A 26 -4.74 5.35 0.29
N SER A 27 -5.00 6.54 -0.23
CA SER A 27 -6.22 6.87 -0.93
C SER A 27 -5.94 7.06 -2.41
N TYR A 28 -6.74 6.40 -3.24
CA TYR A 28 -6.93 6.71 -4.66
C TYR A 28 -8.24 7.48 -4.83
N ASN A 29 -8.48 8.07 -6.00
CA ASN A 29 -9.68 8.86 -6.30
C ASN A 29 -10.97 8.24 -5.73
N HIS A 30 -11.26 6.98 -6.08
CA HIS A 30 -12.46 6.27 -5.63
C HIS A 30 -12.19 5.11 -4.68
N TYR A 31 -10.95 4.92 -4.21
CA TYR A 31 -10.59 3.75 -3.41
C TYR A 31 -9.72 4.09 -2.21
N LEU A 32 -9.82 3.27 -1.18
CA LEU A 32 -8.92 3.23 -0.03
C LEU A 32 -8.19 1.89 -0.06
N LEU A 33 -6.86 1.92 -0.07
CA LEU A 33 -6.01 0.76 0.03
C LEU A 33 -5.45 0.66 1.45
N GLU A 34 -5.64 -0.49 2.08
CA GLU A 34 -5.14 -0.83 3.40
C GLU A 34 -4.28 -2.09 3.31
N ILE A 35 -3.03 -2.00 3.74
CA ILE A 35 -2.05 -3.09 3.72
C ILE A 35 -1.45 -3.24 5.12
N LYS A 36 -1.33 -4.48 5.58
CA LYS A 36 -0.57 -4.84 6.78
C LYS A 36 0.38 -5.99 6.49
N ALA A 37 1.59 -5.91 7.03
CA ALA A 37 2.62 -6.92 6.88
C ALA A 37 3.39 -7.07 8.20
N ASP A 38 4.20 -8.13 8.33
CA ASP A 38 5.15 -8.24 9.46
C ASP A 38 6.17 -7.10 9.37
N ARG A 39 6.60 -6.73 8.16
CA ARG A 39 7.41 -5.51 7.91
C ARG A 39 7.15 -4.89 6.55
N LEU A 40 7.15 -3.56 6.50
CA LEU A 40 7.17 -2.72 5.30
C LEU A 40 8.42 -1.84 5.34
N SER A 41 9.15 -1.79 4.23
CA SER A 41 10.30 -0.90 4.10
C SER A 41 10.31 -0.22 2.75
N ILE A 42 10.53 1.10 2.74
CA ILE A 42 10.63 1.86 1.50
C ILE A 42 11.91 1.46 0.76
N LYS A 43 11.75 0.84 -0.41
CA LYS A 43 12.86 0.59 -1.36
C LYS A 43 13.20 1.84 -2.14
N SER A 44 12.19 2.55 -2.63
CA SER A 44 12.36 3.84 -3.31
C SER A 44 11.10 4.70 -3.24
N MET A 45 11.26 6.02 -3.32
CA MET A 45 10.17 6.98 -3.33
C MET A 45 10.51 8.11 -4.29
N SER A 46 9.57 8.42 -5.19
CA SER A 46 9.62 9.55 -6.11
C SER A 46 8.28 10.31 -6.06
N MET A 47 8.16 11.41 -6.79
CA MET A 47 6.88 12.16 -6.86
C MET A 47 5.72 11.32 -7.40
N GLU A 48 5.99 10.32 -8.25
CA GLU A 48 4.95 9.57 -8.97
C GLU A 48 4.80 8.13 -8.49
N ARG A 49 5.77 7.63 -7.71
CA ARG A 49 5.90 6.21 -7.36
C ARG A 49 6.43 6.01 -5.95
N LEU A 50 5.74 5.15 -5.18
CA LEU A 50 6.22 4.60 -3.92
C LEU A 50 6.42 3.09 -4.07
N HIS A 51 7.64 2.63 -3.82
CA HIS A 51 7.99 1.20 -3.85
C HIS A 51 8.33 0.73 -2.44
N LEU A 52 7.52 -0.19 -1.93
CA LEU A 52 7.70 -0.86 -0.65
C LEU A 52 8.15 -2.30 -0.88
N GLN A 53 9.16 -2.72 -0.14
CA GLN A 53 9.39 -4.13 0.12
C GLN A 53 8.49 -4.59 1.25
N VAL A 54 7.95 -5.80 1.11
CA VAL A 54 7.02 -6.39 2.05
C VAL A 54 7.65 -7.67 2.60
N ASP A 55 7.76 -7.74 3.91
CA ASP A 55 8.05 -8.99 4.61
C ASP A 55 6.72 -9.54 5.12
N LYS A 56 6.28 -10.64 4.49
CA LYS A 56 5.08 -11.41 4.82
C LYS A 56 3.81 -10.57 4.95
N LEU A 57 3.10 -10.45 3.84
CA LEU A 57 1.80 -9.80 3.76
C LEU A 57 0.78 -10.51 4.68
N LEU A 58 0.17 -9.76 5.59
CA LEU A 58 -0.85 -10.24 6.51
C LEU A 58 -2.26 -9.82 6.09
N HIS A 59 -2.38 -8.63 5.50
CA HIS A 59 -3.65 -8.06 5.08
C HIS A 59 -3.47 -7.20 3.84
N PHE A 60 -4.39 -7.35 2.89
CA PHE A 60 -4.54 -6.48 1.73
C PHE A 60 -6.01 -6.27 1.49
N LYS A 61 -6.44 -5.00 1.46
CA LYS A 61 -7.84 -4.65 1.23
C LYS A 61 -7.96 -3.38 0.43
N LEU A 62 -8.77 -3.44 -0.62
CA LEU A 62 -9.15 -2.30 -1.43
C LEU A 62 -10.65 -2.03 -1.23
N THR A 63 -10.99 -0.88 -0.65
CA THR A 63 -12.37 -0.48 -0.38
C THR A 63 -12.76 0.63 -1.34
N ARG A 64 -13.88 0.49 -2.06
CA ARG A 64 -14.45 1.58 -2.87
C ARG A 64 -15.05 2.63 -1.94
N LYS A 65 -14.71 3.90 -2.14
CA LYS A 65 -15.38 5.03 -1.50
C LYS A 65 -16.79 5.11 -2.07
N GLU A 66 -17.81 4.90 -1.24
CA GLU A 66 -19.19 5.14 -1.69
C GLU A 66 -19.32 6.64 -2.00
N SER A 67 -19.81 6.95 -3.19
CA SER A 67 -20.18 8.32 -3.55
C SER A 67 -21.37 8.70 -2.69
N SER A 68 -21.13 9.52 -1.66
CA SER A 68 -22.19 10.23 -0.95
C SER A 68 -22.80 11.31 -1.84
#